data_AF-A0A0N8JW20-F1
#
_entry.id   AF-A0A0N8JW20-F1
#
_cell.length_a   1.000
_cell.length_b   1.000
_cell.length_c   1.000
_cell.angle_alpha   90.00
_cell.angle_beta   90.00
_cell.angle_gamma   90.00
#
_symmetry.space_group_name_H-M   'P 1'
#
loop_
_entity.id
_entity.type
_entity.pdbx_description
1 polymer ?
#
loop_
_entity_poly.entity_id
_entity_poly.type
_entity_poly.pdbx_seq_one_letter_code
_entity_poly.pdbx_strand_id
1 'polypeptide(L)'
;MLFSLRFRFQFHLHTVELVYQNSLLHTREELAVVVVGPLTLNVATLLLVLIRWGCQLTFGSVPSFLSKFIMALGVWTVFDPLAVFAVDAVLGRLTYSAQRPIADAAKLAWHFHRTQHSHLPGILITLFLYTVLLFCSLTILYIYFLRFHNDGCLLDVFQRLHGMEGSFFIPQDLEVSNQELSYILSKAEQWRGFGGERRKVSSPLPK
;
A
#
# COMPACT_ATOMS: atom_id res chain seq x y z
N MET A 1 -1.51 -50.52 -12.02
CA MET A 1 -1.06 -49.40 -12.86
C MET A 1 -0.67 -48.26 -11.93
N LEU A 2 0.59 -47.81 -11.96
CA LEU A 2 1.26 -47.09 -10.86
C LEU A 2 0.52 -45.82 -10.39
N PHE A 3 0.05 -45.85 -9.15
CA PHE A 3 -0.42 -44.71 -8.39
C PHE A 3 0.81 -44.02 -7.76
N SER A 4 1.39 -43.02 -8.44
CA SER A 4 2.40 -42.17 -7.82
C SER A 4 2.37 -40.76 -8.40
N LEU A 5 1.48 -39.94 -7.85
CA LEU A 5 1.59 -38.48 -7.85
C LEU A 5 1.14 -38.00 -6.47
N ARG A 6 1.93 -38.33 -5.44
CA ARG A 6 1.65 -37.87 -4.07
C ARG A 6 1.87 -36.36 -3.92
N PHE A 7 2.86 -35.80 -4.62
CA PHE A 7 3.25 -34.39 -4.54
C PHE A 7 4.32 -34.11 -5.61
N ARG A 8 4.19 -33.04 -6.41
CA ARG A 8 5.20 -32.57 -7.37
C ARG A 8 5.39 -31.07 -7.18
N PHE A 9 6.61 -30.70 -6.81
CA PHE A 9 7.02 -29.32 -6.56
C PHE A 9 8.22 -29.00 -7.45
N GLN A 10 8.04 -28.09 -8.41
CA GLN A 10 9.08 -27.75 -9.38
C GLN A 10 9.31 -26.24 -9.44
N PHE A 11 10.56 -25.85 -9.19
CA PHE A 11 11.00 -24.48 -9.35
C PHE A 11 11.32 -24.20 -10.82
N HIS A 12 10.68 -23.18 -11.36
CA HIS A 12 11.06 -22.55 -12.61
C HIS A 12 11.62 -21.16 -12.30
N LEU A 13 12.30 -20.57 -13.28
CA LEU A 13 12.95 -19.26 -13.11
C LEU A 13 11.97 -18.14 -12.70
N HIS A 14 10.70 -18.28 -13.08
CA HIS A 14 9.65 -17.26 -12.95
C HIS A 14 8.41 -17.76 -12.20
N THR A 15 8.28 -19.07 -11.94
CA THR A 15 7.11 -19.66 -11.29
C THR A 15 7.49 -20.89 -10.48
N VAL A 16 6.66 -21.23 -9.49
CA VAL A 16 6.75 -22.50 -8.79
C VAL A 16 5.51 -23.29 -9.13
N GLU A 17 5.70 -24.50 -9.65
CA GLU A 17 4.60 -25.41 -9.94
C GLU A 17 4.41 -26.35 -8.76
N LEU A 18 3.22 -26.27 -8.17
CA LEU A 18 2.77 -27.14 -7.10
C LEU A 18 1.60 -27.98 -7.61
N VAL A 19 1.82 -29.28 -7.76
CA VAL A 19 0.79 -30.26 -8.11
C VAL A 19 0.68 -31.26 -6.96
N TYR A 20 -0.48 -31.33 -6.34
CA TYR A 20 -0.79 -32.32 -5.31
C TYR A 20 -2.09 -33.03 -5.65
N GLN A 21 -2.31 -34.18 -5.02
CA GLN A 21 -3.56 -34.91 -5.18
C GLN A 21 -4.67 -34.19 -4.41
N ASN A 22 -5.40 -33.32 -5.10
CA ASN A 22 -6.46 -32.50 -4.52
C ASN A 22 -7.59 -33.30 -3.83
N SER A 23 -7.67 -34.63 -4.01
CA SER A 23 -8.70 -35.47 -3.37
C SER A 23 -8.40 -35.79 -1.90
N LEU A 24 -7.17 -35.55 -1.45
CA LEU A 24 -6.72 -35.86 -0.09
C LEU A 24 -6.83 -34.67 0.85
N LEU A 25 -6.92 -33.44 0.32
CA LEU A 25 -6.98 -32.25 1.15
C LEU A 25 -8.38 -32.02 1.71
N HIS A 26 -8.41 -31.68 3.00
CA HIS A 26 -9.61 -31.15 3.62
C HIS A 26 -9.88 -29.72 3.13
N THR A 27 -11.14 -29.28 3.19
CA THR A 27 -11.54 -27.93 2.78
C THR A 27 -10.74 -26.83 3.46
N ARG A 28 -10.30 -27.04 4.71
CA ARG A 28 -9.47 -26.08 5.46
C ARG A 28 -8.06 -25.94 4.89
N GLU A 29 -7.50 -27.02 4.39
CA GLU A 29 -6.15 -27.05 3.81
C GLU A 29 -6.16 -26.40 2.43
N GLU A 30 -7.15 -26.70 1.60
CA GLU A 30 -7.38 -25.98 0.33
C GLU A 30 -7.57 -24.48 0.55
N LEU A 31 -8.35 -24.10 1.56
CA LEU A 31 -8.53 -22.70 1.95
C LEU A 31 -7.21 -22.03 2.33
N ALA A 32 -6.38 -22.72 3.13
CA ALA A 32 -5.07 -22.24 3.53
C ALA A 32 -4.15 -22.05 2.32
N VAL A 33 -4.16 -22.98 1.38
CA VAL A 33 -3.37 -22.88 0.13
C VAL A 33 -3.82 -21.69 -0.72
N VAL A 34 -5.11 -21.39 -0.80
CA VAL A 34 -5.63 -20.23 -1.55
C VAL A 34 -5.22 -18.90 -0.91
N VAL A 35 -5.16 -18.85 0.42
CA VAL A 35 -4.91 -17.59 1.17
C VAL A 35 -3.43 -17.34 1.44
N VAL A 36 -2.59 -18.38 1.54
CA VAL A 36 -1.20 -18.26 2.02
C VAL A 36 -0.37 -17.27 1.22
N GLY A 37 -0.49 -17.26 -0.11
CA GLY A 37 0.28 -16.35 -0.98
C GLY A 37 -0.06 -14.87 -0.70
N PRO A 38 -1.31 -14.44 -0.96
CA PRO A 38 -1.72 -13.05 -0.73
C PRO A 38 -1.60 -12.61 0.74
N LEU A 39 -1.84 -13.51 1.70
CA LEU A 39 -1.69 -13.21 3.12
C LEU A 39 -0.23 -12.95 3.49
N THR A 40 0.70 -13.74 2.95
CA THR A 40 2.14 -13.55 3.21
C THR A 40 2.61 -12.19 2.69
N LEU A 41 2.15 -11.76 1.51
CA LEU A 41 2.47 -10.42 0.98
C LEU A 41 1.91 -9.30 1.86
N ASN A 42 0.67 -9.45 2.35
CA ASN A 42 0.08 -8.49 3.29
C ASN A 42 0.90 -8.40 4.59
N VAL A 43 1.25 -9.54 5.19
CA VAL A 43 2.06 -9.59 6.42
C VAL A 43 3.45 -9.00 6.19
N ALA A 44 4.12 -9.35 5.09
CA ALA A 44 5.44 -8.81 4.76
C ALA A 44 5.39 -7.29 4.58
N THR A 45 4.39 -6.77 3.87
CA THR A 45 4.19 -5.32 3.69
C THR A 45 3.93 -4.63 5.02
N LEU A 46 3.05 -5.18 5.86
CA LEU A 46 2.77 -4.65 7.19
C LEU A 46 4.03 -4.61 8.07
N LEU A 47 4.82 -5.69 8.08
CA LEU A 47 6.08 -5.75 8.83
C LEU A 47 7.06 -4.66 8.38
N LEU A 48 7.19 -4.42 7.08
CA LEU A 48 8.06 -3.35 6.59
C LEU A 48 7.54 -1.96 6.98
N VAL A 49 6.22 -1.74 6.99
CA VAL A 49 5.62 -0.49 7.49
C VAL A 49 5.90 -0.31 8.98
N LEU A 50 5.82 -1.38 9.78
CA LEU A 50 6.17 -1.34 11.20
C LEU A 50 7.66 -1.10 11.44
N ILE A 51 8.54 -1.68 10.63
CA ILE A 51 9.98 -1.39 10.66
C ILE A 51 10.23 0.08 10.32
N ARG A 52 9.56 0.62 9.28
CA ARG A 52 9.66 2.05 8.92
C ARG A 52 9.21 2.94 10.07
N TRP A 53 8.10 2.60 10.72
CA TRP A 53 7.61 3.28 11.93
C TRP A 53 8.68 3.25 13.02
N GLY A 54 9.20 2.06 13.36
CA GLY A 54 10.21 1.87 14.40
C GLY A 54 11.47 2.68 14.16
N CYS A 55 12.00 2.64 12.94
CA CYS A 55 13.18 3.43 12.58
C CYS A 55 12.93 4.95 12.63
N GLN A 56 11.70 5.40 12.33
CA GLN A 56 11.35 6.81 12.48
C GLN A 56 11.38 7.25 13.94
N LEU A 57 10.89 6.41 14.85
CA LEU A 57 10.92 6.68 16.28
C LEU A 57 12.36 6.72 16.84
N THR A 58 13.25 5.84 16.38
CA THR A 58 14.60 5.71 16.94
C THR A 58 15.63 6.65 16.29
N PHE A 59 15.56 6.88 14.98
CA PHE A 59 16.59 7.61 14.23
C PHE A 59 16.10 8.92 13.63
N GLY A 60 14.81 9.24 13.74
CA GLY A 60 14.21 10.46 13.18
C GLY A 60 14.15 10.52 11.64
N SER A 61 14.84 9.62 10.94
CA SER A 61 14.88 9.53 9.47
C SER A 61 15.13 8.08 9.03
N VAL A 62 14.75 7.76 7.79
CA VAL A 62 14.98 6.44 7.18
C VAL A 62 15.50 6.62 5.76
N PRO A 63 16.37 5.71 5.27
CA PRO A 63 16.82 5.73 3.88
C PRO A 63 15.65 5.78 2.90
N SER A 64 15.71 6.75 1.97
CA SER A 64 14.70 6.97 0.94
C SER A 64 14.43 5.74 0.07
N PHE A 65 15.42 4.86 -0.08
CA PHE A 65 15.28 3.57 -0.76
C PHE A 65 14.23 2.67 -0.11
N LEU A 66 14.23 2.55 1.23
CA LEU A 66 13.30 1.68 1.95
C LEU A 66 11.85 2.16 1.77
N SER A 67 11.62 3.47 1.82
CA SER A 67 10.29 4.04 1.55
C SER A 67 9.83 3.76 0.11
N LYS A 68 10.69 3.93 -0.90
CA LYS A 68 10.34 3.60 -2.29
C LYS A 68 10.04 2.11 -2.48
N PHE A 69 10.81 1.25 -1.80
CA PHE A 69 10.59 -0.20 -1.82
C PHE A 69 9.25 -0.58 -1.18
N ILE A 70 8.93 -0.04 0.01
CA ILE A 70 7.65 -0.29 0.68
C ILE A 70 6.48 0.18 -0.20
N MET A 71 6.62 1.33 -0.85
CA MET A 71 5.60 1.83 -1.78
C MET A 71 5.39 0.85 -2.93
N ALA A 72 6.45 0.43 -3.61
CA ALA A 72 6.36 -0.50 -4.73
C ALA A 72 5.77 -1.85 -4.30
N LEU A 73 6.22 -2.41 -3.18
CA LEU A 73 5.71 -3.67 -2.64
C LEU A 73 4.25 -3.56 -2.20
N GLY A 74 3.88 -2.45 -1.55
CA GLY A 74 2.50 -2.21 -1.11
C GLY A 74 1.53 -2.10 -2.29
N VAL A 75 1.93 -1.38 -3.35
CA VAL A 75 1.17 -1.32 -4.61
C VAL A 75 1.09 -2.72 -5.25
N TRP A 76 2.20 -3.46 -5.32
CA TRP A 76 2.21 -4.83 -5.84
C TRP A 76 1.26 -5.74 -5.05
N THR A 77 1.26 -5.65 -3.72
CA THR A 77 0.41 -6.48 -2.84
C THR A 77 -1.09 -6.27 -3.10
N VAL A 78 -1.50 -5.07 -3.53
CA VAL A 78 -2.89 -4.79 -3.95
C VAL A 78 -3.21 -5.48 -5.28
N PHE A 79 -2.29 -5.45 -6.23
CA PHE A 79 -2.49 -5.99 -7.59
C PHE A 79 -2.17 -7.48 -7.73
N ASP A 80 -1.46 -8.08 -6.79
CA ASP A 80 -0.93 -9.45 -6.87
C ASP A 80 -2.02 -10.50 -7.17
N PRO A 81 -3.18 -10.55 -6.46
CA PRO A 81 -4.21 -11.54 -6.77
C PRO A 81 -4.78 -11.41 -8.20
N LEU A 82 -4.86 -10.18 -8.72
CA LEU A 82 -5.31 -9.92 -10.09
C LEU A 82 -4.25 -10.33 -11.12
N ALA A 83 -2.98 -10.05 -10.84
CA ALA A 83 -1.86 -10.43 -11.70
C ALA A 83 -1.72 -11.96 -11.79
N VAL A 84 -1.78 -12.66 -10.66
CA VAL A 84 -1.75 -14.14 -10.61
C VAL A 84 -2.93 -14.73 -11.37
N PHE A 85 -4.14 -14.20 -11.15
CA PHE A 85 -5.33 -14.64 -11.89
C PHE A 85 -5.18 -14.46 -13.41
N ALA A 86 -4.66 -13.32 -13.86
CA ALA A 86 -4.44 -13.05 -15.28
C ALA A 86 -3.41 -14.03 -15.89
N VAL A 87 -2.30 -14.28 -15.20
CA VAL A 87 -1.28 -15.24 -15.63
C VAL A 87 -1.86 -16.65 -15.73
N ASP A 88 -2.61 -17.09 -14.72
CA ASP A 88 -3.21 -18.41 -14.70
C ASP A 88 -4.31 -18.59 -15.77
N ALA A 89 -5.06 -17.52 -16.07
CA ALA A 89 -6.04 -17.51 -17.16
C ALA A 89 -5.35 -17.68 -18.52
N VAL A 90 -4.25 -16.95 -18.77
CA VAL A 90 -3.45 -17.06 -20.01
C VAL A 90 -2.84 -18.45 -20.16
N LEU A 91 -2.38 -19.05 -19.06
CA LEU A 91 -1.82 -20.41 -19.05
C LEU A 91 -2.89 -21.52 -19.08
N GLY A 92 -4.18 -21.17 -19.09
CA GLY A 92 -5.29 -22.12 -19.15
C GLY A 92 -5.50 -22.93 -17.86
N ARG A 93 -4.94 -22.48 -16.74
CA ARG A 93 -4.94 -23.17 -15.43
C ARG A 93 -6.28 -23.07 -14.69
N LEU A 94 -7.27 -22.41 -15.28
CA LEU A 94 -8.66 -22.38 -14.78
C LEU A 94 -9.39 -23.72 -15.00
N THR A 95 -8.94 -24.50 -15.99
CA THR A 95 -9.52 -25.81 -16.29
C THR A 95 -8.92 -26.90 -15.39
N TYR A 96 -9.76 -27.86 -14.98
CA TYR A 96 -9.28 -28.97 -14.16
C TYR A 96 -8.34 -29.88 -14.94
N SER A 97 -7.16 -30.14 -14.38
CA SER A 97 -6.22 -31.14 -14.88
C SER A 97 -5.57 -31.87 -13.72
N ALA A 98 -5.41 -33.18 -13.82
CA ALA A 98 -4.70 -33.98 -12.83
C ALA A 98 -3.17 -33.86 -12.92
N GLN A 99 -2.67 -33.36 -14.05
CA GLN A 99 -1.24 -33.31 -14.36
C GLN A 99 -0.66 -31.89 -14.32
N ARG A 100 -1.51 -30.87 -14.46
CA ARG A 100 -1.13 -29.45 -14.47
C ARG A 100 -1.59 -28.73 -13.20
N PRO A 101 -0.87 -27.69 -12.76
CA PRO A 101 -1.31 -26.87 -11.63
C PRO A 101 -2.63 -26.16 -11.95
N ILE A 102 -3.50 -26.08 -10.94
CA ILE A 102 -4.78 -25.37 -11.01
C ILE A 102 -4.58 -23.97 -10.43
N ALA A 103 -5.19 -22.98 -11.06
CA ALA A 103 -5.16 -21.59 -10.61
C ALA A 103 -5.66 -21.44 -9.17
N ASP A 104 -4.99 -20.62 -8.36
CA ASP A 104 -5.36 -20.44 -6.95
C ASP A 104 -6.82 -19.99 -6.80
N ALA A 105 -7.29 -19.10 -7.69
CA ALA A 105 -8.67 -18.64 -7.71
C ALA A 105 -9.70 -19.75 -8.01
N ALA A 106 -9.29 -20.79 -8.74
CA ALA A 106 -10.16 -21.90 -9.18
C ALA A 106 -10.08 -23.12 -8.26
N LYS A 107 -9.07 -23.23 -7.38
CA LYS A 107 -8.87 -24.39 -6.50
C LYS A 107 -10.11 -24.74 -5.69
N LEU A 108 -10.67 -23.75 -4.98
CA LEU A 108 -11.87 -23.96 -4.15
C LEU A 108 -13.10 -24.33 -5.00
N ALA A 109 -13.28 -23.71 -6.17
CA ALA A 109 -14.38 -24.02 -7.08
C ALA A 109 -14.33 -25.49 -7.55
N TRP A 110 -13.14 -26.00 -7.86
CA TRP A 110 -12.95 -27.41 -8.23
C TRP A 110 -13.03 -28.37 -7.04
N HIS A 111 -12.66 -27.92 -5.84
CA HIS A 111 -12.86 -28.67 -4.60
C HIS A 111 -14.34 -28.91 -4.28
N PHE A 112 -15.15 -27.84 -4.31
CA PHE A 112 -16.59 -27.93 -4.07
C PHE A 112 -17.33 -28.69 -5.17
N HIS A 113 -16.89 -28.59 -6.43
CA HIS A 113 -17.48 -29.41 -7.49
C HIS A 113 -17.29 -30.91 -7.25
N ARG A 114 -16.15 -31.32 -6.69
CA ARG A 114 -15.88 -32.74 -6.41
C ARG A 114 -16.63 -33.28 -5.19
N THR A 115 -16.90 -32.41 -4.21
CA THR A 115 -17.54 -32.81 -2.94
C THR A 115 -19.05 -32.61 -2.94
N GLN A 116 -19.55 -31.61 -3.67
CA GLN A 116 -20.96 -31.17 -3.65
C GLN A 116 -21.57 -31.03 -5.05
N HIS A 117 -20.85 -31.43 -6.11
CA HIS A 117 -21.30 -31.30 -7.52
C HIS A 117 -21.66 -29.86 -7.94
N SER A 118 -21.12 -28.85 -7.24
CA SER A 118 -21.35 -27.44 -7.54
C SER A 118 -20.07 -26.61 -7.37
N HIS A 119 -19.81 -25.70 -8.32
CA HIS A 119 -18.69 -24.75 -8.24
C HIS A 119 -19.02 -23.51 -7.41
N LEU A 120 -20.31 -23.21 -7.22
CA LEU A 120 -20.78 -21.94 -6.67
C LEU A 120 -20.21 -21.62 -5.28
N PRO A 121 -20.22 -22.55 -4.30
CA PRO A 121 -19.70 -22.23 -2.97
C PRO A 121 -18.21 -21.88 -3.00
N GLY A 122 -17.43 -22.58 -3.82
CA GLY A 122 -16.01 -22.32 -3.96
C GLY A 122 -15.71 -20.95 -4.56
N ILE A 123 -16.46 -20.56 -5.61
CA ILE A 123 -16.31 -19.24 -6.23
C ILE A 123 -16.64 -18.13 -5.24
N LEU A 124 -17.76 -18.25 -4.52
CA LEU A 124 -18.21 -17.22 -3.57
C LEU A 124 -17.23 -17.05 -2.40
N ILE A 125 -16.72 -18.14 -1.83
CA ILE A 125 -15.74 -18.09 -0.74
C ILE A 125 -14.43 -17.45 -1.21
N THR A 126 -13.92 -17.85 -2.39
CA THR A 126 -12.69 -17.24 -2.94
C THR A 126 -12.86 -15.73 -3.18
N LEU A 127 -13.98 -15.31 -3.77
CA LEU A 127 -14.28 -13.90 -4.00
C LEU A 127 -14.34 -13.12 -2.68
N PHE A 128 -15.02 -13.66 -1.67
CA PHE A 128 -15.08 -13.07 -0.35
C PHE A 128 -13.69 -12.91 0.28
N LEU A 129 -12.89 -13.98 0.29
CA LEU A 129 -11.53 -13.94 0.86
C LEU A 129 -10.64 -12.92 0.16
N TYR A 130 -10.64 -12.90 -1.18
CA TYR A 130 -9.81 -11.96 -1.94
C TYR A 130 -10.28 -10.52 -1.76
N THR A 131 -11.58 -10.30 -1.59
CA THR A 131 -12.14 -8.97 -1.26
C THR A 131 -11.65 -8.51 0.11
N VAL A 132 -11.71 -9.36 1.13
CA VAL A 132 -11.21 -9.02 2.48
C VAL A 132 -9.71 -8.72 2.44
N LEU A 133 -8.91 -9.55 1.75
CA LEU A 133 -7.47 -9.36 1.62
C LEU A 133 -7.12 -8.09 0.83
N LEU A 134 -7.94 -7.72 -0.16
CA LEU A 134 -7.82 -6.47 -0.89
C LEU A 134 -8.07 -5.26 0.03
N PHE A 135 -9.10 -5.32 0.88
CA PHE A 135 -9.34 -4.26 1.86
C PHE A 135 -8.19 -4.16 2.88
N CYS A 136 -7.64 -5.30 3.34
CA CYS A 136 -6.46 -5.30 4.19
C CYS A 136 -5.25 -4.65 3.51
N SER A 137 -4.95 -5.02 2.26
CA SER A 137 -3.80 -4.47 1.53
C SER A 137 -3.96 -2.98 1.25
N LEU A 138 -5.16 -2.55 0.83
CA LEU A 138 -5.50 -1.14 0.66
C LEU A 138 -5.38 -0.35 1.96
N THR A 139 -5.80 -0.93 3.09
CA THR A 139 -5.70 -0.28 4.40
C THR A 139 -4.24 -0.10 4.81
N ILE A 140 -3.40 -1.12 4.65
CA ILE A 140 -1.96 -1.05 4.94
C ILE A 140 -1.30 0.02 4.05
N LEU A 141 -1.60 -0.01 2.75
CA LEU A 141 -1.06 0.94 1.77
C LEU A 141 -1.54 2.38 2.06
N TYR A 142 -2.81 2.55 2.44
CA TYR A 142 -3.38 3.84 2.82
C TYR A 142 -2.68 4.42 4.05
N ILE A 143 -2.51 3.62 5.11
CA ILE A 143 -1.78 4.03 6.32
C ILE A 143 -0.35 4.43 5.97
N TYR A 144 0.31 3.65 5.11
CA TYR A 144 1.65 3.97 4.63
C TYR A 144 1.71 5.31 3.89
N PHE A 145 0.83 5.53 2.90
CA PHE A 145 0.81 6.78 2.12
C PHE A 145 0.53 8.00 2.99
N LEU A 146 -0.43 7.89 3.90
CA LEU A 146 -0.83 9.00 4.73
C LEU A 146 0.25 9.37 5.74
N ARG A 147 0.80 8.38 6.47
CA ARG A 147 1.67 8.64 7.63
C ARG A 147 3.17 8.64 7.33
N PHE A 148 3.61 7.86 6.34
CA PHE A 148 5.04 7.56 6.16
C PHE A 148 5.61 8.00 4.82
N HIS A 149 4.78 8.03 3.78
CA HIS A 149 5.24 8.45 2.47
C HIS A 149 5.52 9.97 2.46
N ASN A 150 6.66 10.34 1.90
CA ASN A 150 7.13 11.73 1.84
C ASN A 150 7.04 12.45 3.21
N ASP A 151 7.45 11.74 4.27
CA ASP A 151 7.45 12.20 5.66
C ASP A 151 6.10 12.74 6.16
N GLY A 152 4.99 12.17 5.67
CA GLY A 152 3.65 12.55 6.11
C GLY A 152 3.15 13.85 5.49
N CYS A 153 3.82 14.36 4.45
CA CYS A 153 3.35 15.50 3.67
C CYS A 153 1.90 15.32 3.19
N LEU A 154 1.50 14.09 2.85
CA LEU A 154 0.13 13.79 2.47
C LEU A 154 -0.86 13.99 3.64
N LEU A 155 -0.47 13.64 4.87
CA LEU A 155 -1.29 13.88 6.06
C LEU A 155 -1.44 15.39 6.32
N ASP A 156 -0.38 16.17 6.17
CA ASP A 156 -0.44 17.64 6.29
C ASP A 156 -1.42 18.24 5.27
N VAL A 157 -1.31 17.85 3.99
CA VAL A 157 -2.27 18.27 2.95
C VAL A 157 -3.69 17.82 3.27
N PHE A 158 -3.87 16.56 3.72
CA PHE A 158 -5.18 16.03 4.08
C PHE A 158 -5.82 16.83 5.22
N GLN A 159 -5.04 17.16 6.26
CA GLN A 159 -5.47 18.01 7.37
C GLN A 159 -5.86 19.40 6.87
N ARG A 160 -5.02 20.03 6.04
CA ARG A 160 -5.31 21.38 5.48
C ARG A 160 -6.59 21.44 4.67
N LEU A 161 -6.89 20.39 3.90
CA LEU A 161 -8.11 20.31 3.08
C LEU A 161 -9.39 20.10 3.90
N HIS A 162 -9.30 19.48 5.07
CA HIS A 162 -10.46 19.13 5.91
C HIS A 162 -10.58 19.94 7.20
N GLY A 163 -9.57 20.74 7.54
CA GLY A 163 -9.58 21.56 8.74
C GLY A 163 -10.60 22.70 8.64
N MET A 164 -11.28 22.98 9.74
CA MET A 164 -12.21 24.09 9.83
C MET A 164 -11.45 25.43 9.77
N GLU A 165 -12.09 26.49 9.28
CA GLU A 165 -11.52 27.84 9.31
C GLU A 165 -11.04 28.18 10.73
N GLY A 166 -9.77 28.58 10.85
CA GLY A 166 -9.12 28.85 12.15
C GLY A 166 -8.43 27.66 12.82
N SER A 167 -8.56 26.42 12.33
CA SER A 167 -7.87 25.25 12.92
C SER A 167 -6.35 25.30 12.78
N PHE A 168 -5.85 26.06 11.80
CA PHE A 168 -4.43 26.31 11.56
C PHE A 168 -4.01 27.70 12.02
N PHE A 169 -4.87 28.42 12.77
CA PHE A 169 -4.51 29.70 13.34
C PHE A 169 -3.49 29.46 14.45
N ILE A 170 -2.23 29.80 14.18
CA ILE A 170 -1.16 29.81 15.19
C ILE A 170 -1.16 31.21 15.82
N PRO A 171 -1.54 31.34 17.11
CA PRO A 171 -1.44 32.62 17.80
C PRO A 171 0.03 33.06 17.83
N GLN A 172 0.31 34.31 17.47
CA GLN A 172 1.67 34.85 17.39
C GLN A 172 2.55 34.16 16.33
N ASP A 173 1.94 33.62 15.27
CA ASP A 173 2.70 33.42 14.04
C ASP A 173 3.31 34.78 13.63
N LEU A 174 4.63 34.84 13.56
CA LEU A 174 5.35 36.03 13.10
C LEU A 174 5.27 36.18 11.57
N GLU A 175 4.46 35.38 10.90
CA GLU A 175 4.07 35.56 9.52
C GLU A 175 3.41 36.93 9.32
N VAL A 176 4.16 37.82 8.66
CA VAL A 176 3.70 39.14 8.26
C VAL A 176 3.04 39.02 6.89
N SER A 177 1.78 39.46 6.76
CA SER A 177 1.12 39.48 5.44
C SER A 177 1.88 40.38 4.45
N ASN A 178 1.77 40.14 3.13
CA ASN A 178 2.42 41.02 2.14
C ASN A 178 2.01 42.49 2.28
N GLN A 179 0.77 42.75 2.69
CA GLN A 179 0.27 44.11 2.93
C GLN A 179 0.93 44.73 4.18
N GLU A 180 0.99 43.98 5.26
CA GLU A 180 1.63 44.42 6.51
C GLU A 180 3.14 44.59 6.34
N LEU A 181 3.79 43.72 5.57
CA LEU A 181 5.21 43.83 5.22
C LEU A 181 5.47 45.10 4.40
N SER A 182 4.61 45.39 3.41
CA SER A 182 4.69 46.62 2.62
C SER A 182 4.49 47.87 3.48
N TYR A 183 3.53 47.81 4.41
CA TYR A 183 3.28 48.87 5.38
C TYR A 183 4.50 49.10 6.29
N ILE A 184 5.07 48.03 6.87
CA ILE A 184 6.26 48.09 7.73
C ILE A 184 7.47 48.66 6.96
N LEU A 185 7.69 48.21 5.72
CA LEU A 185 8.76 48.72 4.86
C LEU A 185 8.59 50.22 4.58
N SER A 186 7.38 50.66 4.23
CA SER A 186 7.08 52.07 3.98
C SER A 186 7.32 52.94 5.23
N LYS A 187 6.91 52.44 6.40
CA LYS A 187 7.11 53.11 7.69
C LYS A 187 8.59 53.17 8.06
N ALA A 188 9.35 52.12 7.78
CA ALA A 188 10.79 52.05 8.03
C ALA A 188 11.58 52.99 7.10
N GLU A 189 11.19 53.13 5.83
CA GLU A 189 11.80 54.08 4.88
C GLU A 189 11.53 55.55 5.24
N GLN A 190 10.34 55.81 5.79
CA GLN A 190 9.95 57.14 6.25
C GLN A 190 10.58 57.52 7.60
N TRP A 191 11.24 56.60 8.30
CA TRP A 191 11.89 56.89 9.57
C TRP A 191 12.94 58.01 9.43
N ARG A 192 12.93 58.95 10.39
CA ARG A 192 13.90 60.04 10.48
C ARG A 192 14.52 60.06 11.87
N GLY A 193 15.84 60.18 11.93
CA GLY A 193 16.58 60.39 13.18
C GLY A 193 16.42 61.81 13.72
N PHE A 194 16.88 62.05 14.94
CA PHE A 194 16.79 63.35 15.63
C PHE A 194 17.47 64.51 14.86
N GLY A 195 18.45 64.19 14.01
CA GLY A 195 19.14 65.12 13.10
C GLY A 195 18.71 65.05 11.63
N GLY A 196 17.61 64.38 11.29
CA GLY A 196 17.12 64.25 9.90
C GLY A 196 17.71 63.09 9.09
N GLU A 197 18.51 62.22 9.74
CA GLU A 197 19.10 61.03 9.11
C GLU A 197 18.04 60.09 8.54
N ARG A 198 18.33 59.47 7.39
CA ARG A 198 17.47 58.47 6.74
C ARG A 198 18.17 57.12 6.70
N ARG A 199 17.41 56.04 6.91
CA ARG A 199 17.88 54.66 6.71
C ARG A 199 17.46 54.19 5.33
N LYS A 200 18.36 53.50 4.61
CA LYS A 200 18.06 52.88 3.33
C LYS A 200 17.55 51.47 3.59
N VAL A 201 16.30 51.20 3.23
CA VAL A 201 15.67 49.89 3.39
C VAL A 201 15.66 49.19 2.03
N SER A 202 16.27 48.01 1.94
CA SER A 202 16.26 47.18 0.74
C SER A 202 15.14 46.15 0.84
N SER A 203 14.11 46.29 0.00
CA SER A 203 13.03 45.32 -0.16
C SER A 203 13.44 44.22 -1.15
N PRO A 204 13.21 42.93 -0.85
CA PRO A 204 13.32 41.83 -1.80
C PRO A 204 12.09 41.65 -2.71
N LEU A 205 10.99 42.37 -2.46
CA LEU A 205 9.78 42.32 -3.28
C LEU A 205 9.90 43.22 -4.52
N PRO A 206 9.44 42.78 -5.71
CA PRO A 206 9.37 43.63 -6.89
C PRO A 206 8.43 44.81 -6.63
N LYS A 207 8.85 46.00 -7.07
CA LYS A 207 8.07 47.25 -6.95
C LYS A 207 6.88 47.27 -7.89
#